data_AF-A0A1H9WNF0-F1
#
_entry.id   AF-A0A1H9WNF0-F1
#
_cell.length_a   1.000
_cell.length_b   1.000
_cell.length_c   1.000
_cell.angle_alpha   90.00
_cell.angle_beta   90.00
_cell.angle_gamma   90.00
#
_symmetry.space_group_name_H-M   'P 1'
#
loop_
_entity.id
_entity.type
_entity.pdbx_description
1 polymer ?
#
loop_
_entity_poly.entity_id
_entity_poly.type
_entity_poly.pdbx_seq_one_letter_code
_entity_poly.pdbx_strand_id
1 'polypeptide(L)'
;MTATTMEVAYGGVPAGKEHIYSQEPVLSARKLVITFGRVIGLDGVDLDLYPGEVLAVIGDNGAGKSTLIKCLTGAYTPDSGQITMNGKPVHFKRPQDSREAGIETVYQQLAVIPALDIASNLYLAREERRKGVLGSVFRMLDKKGMEKRAGQSVQDLGIQTIQNMSQAVETLSGGQRQAVAVARAAAFGSKVVILDEPTAALGVKESGMVLDMIKQLRDKGLSIILISHNMPHVWEVADRIHIQRLGGRAGVITPQSHDMGEGVAIMTGAKRLTPEDAA
;
A
#
# COMPACT_ATOMS: atom_id res chain seq x y z
N MET A 1 7.54 -11.04 -30.92
CA MET A 1 7.09 -9.83 -30.21
C MET A 1 7.67 -9.89 -28.78
N THR A 2 8.98 -10.07 -28.62
CA THR A 2 10.02 -9.03 -28.44
C THR A 2 9.73 -8.08 -27.27
N ALA A 3 10.29 -8.46 -26.12
CA ALA A 3 10.66 -7.68 -24.94
C ALA A 3 10.12 -6.24 -24.88
N THR A 4 9.12 -6.01 -24.04
CA THR A 4 8.78 -4.68 -23.56
C THR A 4 9.91 -4.23 -22.65
N THR A 5 10.75 -3.36 -23.20
CA THR A 5 11.87 -2.66 -22.58
C THR A 5 11.49 -2.12 -21.20
N MET A 6 12.38 -2.36 -20.24
CA MET A 6 12.35 -1.77 -18.89
C MET A 6 12.31 -0.24 -18.99
N GLU A 7 11.13 0.37 -19.02
CA GLU A 7 10.96 1.75 -18.54
C GLU A 7 10.96 1.73 -17.01
N VAL A 8 12.07 1.28 -16.43
CA VAL A 8 12.39 1.70 -15.08
C VAL A 8 12.83 3.14 -15.24
N ALA A 9 11.88 4.05 -14.98
CA ALA A 9 12.06 5.29 -14.22
C ALA A 9 13.43 5.99 -14.31
N TYR A 10 13.42 7.32 -14.47
CA TYR A 10 14.56 8.25 -14.42
C TYR A 10 15.51 8.17 -13.20
N GLY A 11 15.51 7.10 -12.41
CA GLY A 11 16.44 6.84 -11.32
C GLY A 11 17.10 5.47 -11.38
N GLY A 12 16.96 4.75 -12.49
CA GLY A 12 17.51 3.41 -12.69
C GLY A 12 16.88 2.34 -11.80
N VAL A 13 17.44 1.14 -11.86
CA VAL A 13 17.04 0.00 -11.01
C VAL A 13 17.75 0.11 -9.65
N PRO A 14 17.04 0.06 -8.51
CA PRO A 14 17.67 -0.02 -7.21
C PRO A 14 18.72 -1.12 -7.13
N ALA A 15 19.92 -0.76 -6.67
CA ALA A 15 21.08 -1.67 -6.64
C ALA A 15 20.80 -2.92 -5.79
N GLY A 16 21.16 -4.10 -6.31
CA GLY A 16 20.93 -5.39 -5.67
C GLY A 16 19.49 -5.92 -5.79
N LYS A 17 18.62 -5.19 -6.48
CA LYS A 17 17.21 -5.56 -6.74
C LYS A 17 16.93 -5.75 -8.22
N GLU A 18 17.94 -5.91 -9.07
CA GLU A 18 17.81 -6.05 -10.52
C GLU A 18 16.87 -7.20 -10.92
N HIS A 19 16.91 -8.28 -10.15
CA HIS A 19 16.08 -9.47 -10.34
C HIS A 19 14.58 -9.24 -10.09
N ILE A 20 14.15 -8.24 -9.32
CA ILE A 20 12.71 -7.95 -9.15
C ILE A 20 12.16 -7.14 -10.32
N TYR A 21 12.98 -6.30 -10.94
CA TYR A 21 12.56 -5.43 -12.05
C TYR A 21 12.64 -6.10 -13.42
N SER A 22 13.29 -7.26 -13.50
CA SER A 22 13.22 -8.13 -14.69
C SER A 22 11.98 -9.04 -14.70
N GLN A 23 11.22 -9.06 -13.60
CA GLN A 23 9.95 -9.79 -13.48
C GLN A 23 8.78 -8.94 -13.99
N GLU A 24 7.66 -9.62 -14.22
CA GLU A 24 6.40 -8.93 -14.53
C GLU A 24 5.89 -8.19 -13.28
N PRO A 25 5.42 -6.92 -13.41
CA PRO A 25 4.81 -6.19 -12.30
C PRO A 25 3.66 -6.97 -11.66
N VAL A 26 3.61 -6.98 -10.33
CA VAL A 26 2.49 -7.59 -9.58
C VAL A 26 1.20 -6.80 -9.82
N LEU A 27 1.30 -5.48 -9.90
CA LEU A 27 0.19 -4.58 -10.17
C LEU A 27 0.68 -3.50 -11.14
N SER A 28 -0.06 -3.33 -12.24
CA SER A 28 0.25 -2.34 -13.25
C SER A 28 -1.01 -1.59 -13.66
N ALA A 29 -0.89 -0.28 -13.78
CA ALA A 29 -1.89 0.63 -14.31
C ALA A 29 -1.35 1.30 -15.55
N ARG A 30 -2.16 1.36 -16.61
CA ARG A 30 -1.81 2.01 -17.87
C ARG A 30 -2.87 3.00 -18.29
N LYS A 31 -2.44 4.24 -18.56
CA LYS A 31 -3.25 5.35 -19.05
C LYS A 31 -4.54 5.52 -18.24
N LEU A 32 -4.46 5.42 -16.91
CA LEU A 32 -5.64 5.58 -16.06
C LEU A 32 -6.13 7.02 -16.11
N VAL A 33 -7.38 7.18 -16.53
CA VAL A 33 -8.08 8.47 -16.56
C VAL A 33 -9.33 8.35 -15.71
N ILE A 34 -9.60 9.38 -14.91
CA ILE A 34 -10.88 9.54 -14.23
C ILE A 34 -11.21 11.03 -14.10
N THR A 35 -12.47 11.36 -14.35
CA THR A 35 -12.98 12.73 -14.34
C THR A 35 -14.19 12.83 -13.41
N PHE A 36 -14.28 13.95 -12.68
CA PHE A 36 -15.40 14.29 -11.81
C PHE A 36 -16.07 15.54 -12.36
N GLY A 37 -16.99 15.35 -13.31
CA GLY A 37 -17.61 16.45 -14.04
C GLY A 37 -16.58 17.24 -14.84
N ARG A 38 -16.18 18.41 -14.36
CA ARG A 38 -15.16 19.27 -15.01
C ARG A 38 -13.75 19.12 -14.45
N VAL A 39 -13.59 18.35 -13.36
CA VAL A 39 -12.30 18.18 -12.69
C VAL A 39 -11.65 16.89 -13.15
N ILE A 40 -10.43 16.97 -13.67
CA ILE A 40 -9.63 15.79 -14.02
C ILE A 40 -9.01 15.25 -12.72
N GLY A 41 -9.41 14.04 -12.32
CA GLY A 41 -8.89 13.38 -11.13
C GLY A 41 -7.61 12.60 -11.40
N LEU A 42 -7.53 11.93 -12.56
CA LEU A 42 -6.33 11.31 -13.10
C LEU A 42 -6.28 11.58 -14.61
N ASP A 43 -5.09 11.87 -15.12
CA ASP A 43 -4.81 12.22 -16.51
C ASP A 43 -3.77 11.27 -17.09
N GLY A 44 -4.21 10.07 -17.50
CA GLY A 44 -3.36 9.09 -18.18
C GLY A 44 -2.23 8.55 -17.30
N VAL A 45 -2.51 8.23 -16.04
CA VAL A 45 -1.47 7.79 -15.10
C VAL A 45 -1.02 6.35 -15.40
N ASP A 46 0.30 6.19 -15.49
CA ASP A 46 0.97 4.88 -15.52
C ASP A 46 1.64 4.58 -14.18
N LEU A 47 1.44 3.38 -13.65
CA LEU A 47 2.06 2.92 -12.41
C LEU A 47 2.46 1.45 -12.55
N ASP A 48 3.64 1.10 -12.03
CA ASP A 48 4.10 -0.29 -11.91
C ASP A 48 4.64 -0.53 -10.52
N LEU A 49 4.07 -1.54 -9.88
CA LEU A 49 4.55 -2.13 -8.65
C LEU A 49 5.10 -3.53 -8.95
N TYR A 50 6.33 -3.78 -8.55
CA TYR A 50 7.02 -5.05 -8.72
C TYR A 50 6.92 -5.92 -7.45
N PRO A 51 7.09 -7.25 -7.58
CA PRO A 51 7.08 -8.15 -6.42
C PRO A 51 8.12 -7.76 -5.36
N GLY A 52 7.69 -7.64 -4.10
CA GLY A 52 8.59 -7.32 -2.98
C GLY A 52 9.18 -5.91 -3.00
N GLU A 53 8.59 -5.00 -3.77
CA GLU A 53 8.97 -3.59 -3.86
C GLU A 53 8.16 -2.73 -2.86
N VAL A 54 8.79 -1.73 -2.26
CA VAL A 54 8.07 -0.57 -1.68
C VAL A 54 8.08 0.57 -2.69
N LEU A 55 6.96 0.78 -3.36
CA LEU A 55 6.73 1.94 -4.23
C LEU A 55 6.09 3.06 -3.42
N ALA A 56 6.83 4.13 -3.16
CA ALA A 56 6.24 5.34 -2.60
C ALA A 56 5.51 6.15 -3.68
N VAL A 57 4.34 6.69 -3.35
CA VAL A 57 3.60 7.64 -4.17
C VAL A 57 3.56 8.97 -3.43
N ILE A 58 4.32 9.94 -3.93
CA ILE A 58 4.37 11.30 -3.40
C ILE A 58 3.74 12.29 -4.37
N GLY A 59 3.41 13.48 -3.89
CA GLY A 59 2.66 14.46 -4.66
C GLY A 59 2.12 15.55 -3.75
N ASP A 60 1.87 16.74 -4.30
CA ASP A 60 1.20 17.80 -3.55
C ASP A 60 -0.28 17.44 -3.25
N ASN A 61 -0.93 18.23 -2.41
CA ASN A 61 -2.36 18.16 -2.20
C ASN A 61 -3.10 18.40 -3.52
N GLY A 62 -4.06 17.53 -3.84
CA GLY A 62 -4.76 17.58 -5.13
C GLY A 62 -3.99 16.97 -6.31
N ALA A 63 -2.80 16.38 -6.11
CA ALA A 63 -2.07 15.72 -7.18
C ALA A 63 -2.74 14.45 -7.75
N GLY A 64 -3.77 13.93 -7.10
CA GLY A 64 -4.52 12.74 -7.53
C GLY A 64 -4.14 11.43 -6.83
N LYS A 65 -3.28 11.45 -5.80
CA LYS A 65 -2.81 10.26 -5.06
C LYS A 65 -3.95 9.39 -4.53
N SER A 66 -4.86 9.98 -3.75
CA SER A 66 -6.00 9.26 -3.18
C SER A 66 -6.98 8.78 -4.27
N THR A 67 -7.09 9.51 -5.38
CA THR A 67 -7.90 9.11 -6.54
C THR A 67 -7.28 7.87 -7.21
N LEU A 68 -5.96 7.84 -7.37
CA LEU A 68 -5.21 6.69 -7.89
C LEU A 68 -5.44 5.46 -7.02
N ILE A 69 -5.27 5.57 -5.70
CA ILE A 69 -5.55 4.46 -4.77
C ILE A 69 -6.98 3.95 -4.94
N LYS A 70 -7.96 4.86 -4.95
CA LYS A 70 -9.38 4.48 -5.07
C LYS A 70 -9.68 3.76 -6.38
N CYS A 71 -8.98 4.09 -7.47
CA CYS A 71 -9.09 3.35 -8.73
C CYS A 71 -8.45 1.95 -8.62
N LEU A 72 -7.25 1.87 -8.03
CA LEU A 72 -6.53 0.59 -7.84
C LEU A 72 -7.27 -0.37 -6.89
N THR A 73 -8.06 0.15 -5.96
CA THR A 73 -8.87 -0.63 -5.02
C THR A 73 -10.32 -0.81 -5.47
N GLY A 74 -10.73 -0.29 -6.62
CA GLY A 74 -12.12 -0.41 -7.09
C GLY A 74 -13.15 0.37 -6.27
N ALA A 75 -12.71 1.30 -5.43
CA ALA A 75 -13.61 2.28 -4.81
C ALA A 75 -14.14 3.29 -5.85
N TYR A 76 -13.32 3.60 -6.85
CA TYR A 76 -13.72 4.31 -8.07
C TYR A 76 -13.44 3.44 -9.30
N THR A 77 -14.31 3.53 -10.29
CA THR A 77 -14.09 2.93 -11.61
C THR A 77 -13.50 4.01 -12.52
N PRO A 78 -12.31 3.79 -13.11
CA PRO A 78 -11.73 4.75 -14.05
C PRO A 78 -12.57 4.85 -15.33
N ASP A 79 -12.56 6.04 -15.96
CA ASP A 79 -13.27 6.30 -17.22
C ASP A 79 -12.57 5.61 -18.40
N SER A 80 -11.23 5.51 -18.34
CA SER A 80 -10.42 4.78 -19.31
C SER A 80 -9.08 4.32 -18.73
N GLY A 81 -8.36 3.51 -19.49
CA GLY A 81 -7.12 2.85 -19.07
C GLY A 81 -7.35 1.40 -18.65
N GLN A 82 -6.28 0.76 -18.20
CA GLN A 82 -6.30 -0.66 -17.83
C GLN A 82 -5.51 -0.89 -16.55
N ILE A 83 -6.04 -1.78 -15.70
CA ILE A 83 -5.33 -2.32 -14.54
C ILE A 83 -5.06 -3.79 -14.82
N THR A 84 -3.84 -4.23 -14.55
CA THR A 84 -3.45 -5.63 -14.63
C THR A 84 -2.84 -6.08 -13.31
N MET A 85 -3.04 -7.35 -12.98
CA MET A 85 -2.49 -8.02 -11.80
C MET A 85 -1.78 -9.28 -12.28
N ASN A 86 -0.47 -9.38 -12.04
CA ASN A 86 0.38 -10.46 -12.57
C ASN A 86 0.15 -10.69 -14.08
N GLY A 87 0.21 -9.61 -14.87
CA GLY A 87 -0.02 -9.65 -16.31
C GLY A 87 -1.46 -9.80 -16.79
N LYS A 88 -2.39 -10.14 -15.89
CA LYS A 88 -3.79 -10.41 -16.27
C LYS A 88 -4.64 -9.17 -16.07
N PRO A 89 -5.45 -8.75 -17.06
CA PRO A 89 -6.41 -7.67 -16.88
C PRO A 89 -7.34 -7.95 -15.71
N VAL A 90 -7.53 -6.95 -14.85
CA VAL A 90 -8.48 -6.98 -13.74
C VAL A 90 -9.43 -5.80 -13.84
N HIS A 91 -10.65 -6.01 -13.35
CA HIS A 91 -11.66 -4.96 -13.27
C HIS A 91 -12.35 -5.05 -11.92
N PHE A 92 -12.14 -4.04 -11.09
CA PHE A 92 -12.74 -3.96 -9.78
C PHE A 92 -13.93 -3.01 -9.84
N LYS A 93 -15.12 -3.52 -9.47
CA LYS A 93 -16.35 -2.72 -9.39
C LYS A 93 -16.61 -2.25 -7.96
N ARG A 94 -16.03 -2.94 -6.98
CA ARG A 94 -16.12 -2.61 -5.56
C ARG A 94 -14.82 -2.99 -4.83
N PRO A 95 -14.55 -2.40 -3.65
CA PRO A 95 -13.38 -2.73 -2.83
C PRO A 95 -13.21 -4.20 -2.44
N GLN A 96 -14.30 -4.98 -2.40
CA GLN A 96 -14.22 -6.41 -2.13
C GLN A 96 -13.52 -7.17 -3.27
N ASP A 97 -13.68 -6.72 -4.52
CA ASP A 97 -13.13 -7.40 -5.68
C ASP A 97 -11.59 -7.31 -5.69
N SER A 98 -11.03 -6.13 -5.32
CA SER A 98 -9.58 -5.96 -5.20
C SER A 98 -8.99 -6.76 -4.05
N ARG A 99 -9.73 -6.85 -2.95
CA ARG A 99 -9.37 -7.68 -1.78
C ARG A 99 -9.31 -9.16 -2.14
N GLU A 100 -10.31 -9.68 -2.84
CA GLU A 100 -10.31 -11.07 -3.32
C GLU A 100 -9.17 -11.33 -4.31
N ALA A 101 -8.73 -10.31 -5.04
CA ALA A 101 -7.56 -10.38 -5.90
C ALA A 101 -6.20 -10.33 -5.16
N GLY A 102 -6.22 -10.04 -3.84
CA GLY A 102 -5.05 -9.98 -2.96
C GLY A 102 -4.51 -8.58 -2.65
N ILE A 103 -5.31 -7.53 -2.87
CA ILE A 103 -4.98 -6.14 -2.54
C ILE A 103 -5.62 -5.74 -1.21
N GLU A 104 -4.80 -5.42 -0.21
CA GLU A 104 -5.25 -4.81 1.04
C GLU A 104 -4.93 -3.32 1.08
N THR A 105 -5.73 -2.56 1.83
CA THR A 105 -5.52 -1.11 1.96
C THR A 105 -5.76 -0.65 3.39
N VAL A 106 -4.79 0.10 3.92
CA VAL A 106 -4.91 0.87 5.16
C VAL A 106 -5.07 2.33 4.76
N TYR A 107 -6.28 2.86 4.94
CA TYR A 107 -6.57 4.27 4.70
C TYR A 107 -6.08 5.14 5.86
N GLN A 108 -5.88 6.44 5.60
CA GLN A 108 -5.44 7.43 6.59
C GLN A 108 -6.29 7.43 7.86
N GLN A 109 -7.63 7.32 7.73
CA GLN A 109 -8.49 7.03 8.86
C GLN A 109 -8.48 5.53 9.10
N LEU A 110 -7.84 5.13 10.22
CA LEU A 110 -7.79 3.74 10.63
C LEU A 110 -9.19 3.17 10.75
N ALA A 111 -9.55 2.30 9.81
CA ALA A 111 -10.82 1.57 9.83
C ALA A 111 -10.77 0.45 10.88
N VAL A 112 -10.53 0.81 12.14
CA VAL A 112 -10.59 -0.06 13.32
C VAL A 112 -11.81 0.35 14.15
N ILE A 113 -12.52 -0.64 14.69
CA ILE A 113 -13.67 -0.43 15.57
C ILE A 113 -13.14 -0.35 17.01
N PRO A 114 -13.20 0.82 17.68
CA PRO A 114 -12.54 1.01 18.98
C PRO A 114 -13.05 0.06 20.08
N ALA A 115 -14.36 -0.22 20.05
CA ALA A 115 -15.04 -1.07 21.02
C ALA A 115 -14.78 -2.58 20.83
N LEU A 116 -14.21 -3.00 19.70
CA LEU A 116 -13.88 -4.40 19.46
C LEU A 116 -12.47 -4.71 19.94
N ASP A 117 -12.25 -5.97 20.31
CA ASP A 117 -10.91 -6.46 20.62
C ASP A 117 -10.01 -6.51 19.37
N ILE A 118 -8.70 -6.65 19.60
CA ILE A 118 -7.68 -6.65 18.54
C ILE A 118 -7.89 -7.82 17.58
N ALA A 119 -8.17 -9.02 18.09
CA ALA A 119 -8.42 -10.20 17.26
C ALA A 119 -9.63 -10.00 16.35
N SER A 120 -10.73 -9.48 16.88
CA SER A 120 -11.96 -9.19 16.13
C SER A 120 -11.75 -8.08 15.11
N ASN A 121 -10.95 -7.07 15.43
CA ASN A 121 -10.55 -6.03 14.48
C ASN A 121 -9.71 -6.58 13.33
N LEU A 122 -8.78 -7.49 13.63
CA LEU A 122 -7.93 -8.14 12.64
C LEU A 122 -8.80 -8.95 11.66
N TYR A 123 -9.72 -9.76 12.19
CA TYR A 123 -10.59 -10.65 11.41
C TYR A 123 -11.88 -10.00 10.89
N LEU A 124 -12.06 -8.69 11.05
CA LEU A 124 -13.29 -8.01 10.68
C LEU A 124 -13.59 -8.19 9.18
N ALA A 125 -14.81 -8.63 8.86
CA ALA A 125 -15.24 -9.04 7.51
C ALA A 125 -14.50 -10.25 6.91
N ARG A 126 -13.77 -11.00 7.75
CA ARG A 126 -13.08 -12.26 7.43
C ARG A 126 -13.21 -13.26 8.58
N GLU A 127 -14.32 -13.19 9.30
CA GLU A 127 -14.49 -13.94 10.53
C GLU A 127 -14.48 -15.45 10.25
N GLU A 128 -13.57 -16.15 10.92
CA GLU A 128 -13.48 -17.58 10.77
C GLU A 128 -14.57 -18.28 11.58
N ARG A 129 -15.24 -19.23 10.93
CA ARG A 129 -16.26 -20.06 11.57
C ARG A 129 -15.65 -21.34 12.10
N ARG A 130 -16.26 -21.88 13.16
CA ARG A 130 -15.90 -23.21 13.66
C ARG A 130 -16.07 -24.27 12.58
N LYS A 131 -15.28 -25.33 12.64
CA LYS A 131 -15.45 -26.48 11.74
C LYS A 131 -16.73 -27.24 12.07
N GLY A 132 -17.29 -27.94 11.08
CA GLY A 132 -18.47 -28.79 11.23
C GLY A 132 -19.79 -28.02 11.39
N VAL A 133 -20.81 -28.71 11.92
CA VAL A 133 -22.20 -28.22 12.04
C VAL A 133 -22.28 -26.89 12.82
N LEU A 134 -21.43 -26.71 13.83
CA LEU A 134 -21.36 -25.49 14.64
C LEU A 134 -21.06 -24.23 13.81
N GLY A 135 -20.22 -24.32 12.77
CA GLY A 135 -19.96 -23.17 11.90
C GLY A 135 -20.79 -23.14 10.63
N SER A 136 -21.15 -24.29 10.05
CA SER A 136 -21.94 -24.31 8.80
C SER A 136 -23.41 -23.99 9.03
N VAL A 137 -24.02 -24.54 10.08
CA VAL A 137 -25.45 -24.37 10.40
C VAL A 137 -25.65 -23.25 11.41
N PHE A 138 -24.96 -23.32 12.55
CA PHE A 138 -25.13 -22.34 13.62
C PHE A 138 -24.31 -21.06 13.43
N ARG A 139 -23.49 -20.98 12.37
CA ARG A 139 -22.64 -19.82 12.04
C ARG A 139 -21.75 -19.35 13.21
N MET A 140 -21.37 -20.26 14.13
CA MET A 140 -20.53 -19.91 15.27
C MET A 140 -19.10 -19.56 14.84
N LEU A 141 -18.58 -18.45 15.38
CA LEU A 141 -17.21 -18.00 15.15
C LEU A 141 -16.18 -18.80 15.96
N ASP A 142 -15.01 -19.01 15.38
CA ASP A 142 -13.85 -19.59 16.04
C ASP A 142 -13.02 -18.50 16.75
N LYS A 143 -13.60 -17.87 17.78
CA LYS A 143 -12.96 -16.77 18.52
C LYS A 143 -11.57 -17.15 19.05
N LYS A 144 -11.42 -18.34 19.64
CA LYS A 144 -10.15 -18.81 20.20
C LYS A 144 -9.10 -19.06 19.11
N GLY A 145 -9.50 -19.62 17.97
CA GLY A 145 -8.60 -19.80 16.83
C GLY A 145 -8.14 -18.46 16.25
N MET A 146 -9.07 -17.52 16.08
CA MET A 146 -8.76 -16.17 15.60
C MET A 146 -7.83 -15.43 16.56
N GLU A 147 -8.08 -15.49 17.86
CA GLU A 147 -7.22 -14.88 18.88
C GLU A 147 -5.78 -15.44 18.84
N LYS A 148 -5.63 -16.76 18.74
CA LYS A 148 -4.32 -17.42 18.65
C LYS A 148 -3.56 -17.00 17.38
N ARG A 149 -4.22 -17.02 16.22
CA ARG A 149 -3.59 -16.63 14.93
C ARG A 149 -3.32 -15.13 14.85
N ALA A 150 -4.17 -14.30 15.45
CA ALA A 150 -3.93 -12.88 15.59
C ALA A 150 -2.66 -12.63 16.42
N GLY A 151 -2.52 -13.31 17.56
CA GLY A 151 -1.32 -13.22 18.38
C GLY A 151 -0.05 -13.59 17.61
N GLN A 152 -0.08 -14.68 16.84
CA GLN A 152 1.05 -15.07 15.99
C GLN A 152 1.36 -14.00 14.93
N SER A 153 0.34 -13.50 14.23
CA SER A 153 0.52 -12.49 13.17
C SER A 153 1.12 -11.19 13.72
N VAL A 154 0.66 -10.73 14.89
CA VAL A 154 1.17 -9.53 15.55
C VAL A 154 2.62 -9.73 16.03
N GLN A 155 2.96 -10.91 16.55
CA GLN A 155 4.33 -11.26 16.96
C GLN A 155 5.29 -11.36 15.76
N ASP A 156 4.86 -11.99 14.67
CA ASP A 156 5.65 -12.13 13.44
C ASP A 156 5.98 -10.78 12.78
N LEU A 157 5.22 -9.73 13.12
CA LEU A 157 5.42 -8.35 12.68
C LEU A 157 6.22 -7.50 13.68
N GLY A 158 6.78 -8.13 14.72
CA GLY A 158 7.61 -7.46 15.71
C GLY A 158 6.86 -6.51 16.64
N ILE A 159 5.52 -6.56 16.68
CA ILE A 159 4.70 -5.69 17.54
C ILE A 159 4.70 -6.28 18.96
N GLN A 160 5.82 -6.14 19.66
CA GLN A 160 5.99 -6.69 21.01
C GLN A 160 5.20 -5.91 22.08
N THR A 161 4.68 -4.73 21.75
CA THR A 161 3.96 -3.88 22.70
C THR A 161 2.54 -4.36 22.98
N ILE A 162 2.00 -5.29 22.18
CA ILE A 162 0.65 -5.80 22.33
C ILE A 162 0.70 -7.24 22.86
N GLN A 163 0.40 -7.38 24.15
CA GLN A 163 0.49 -8.66 24.86
C GLN A 163 -0.86 -9.39 24.94
N ASN A 164 -1.97 -8.65 24.88
CA ASN A 164 -3.32 -9.21 24.97
C ASN A 164 -4.12 -8.90 23.69
N MET A 165 -4.49 -9.95 22.94
CA MET A 165 -5.32 -9.83 21.73
C MET A 165 -6.80 -9.61 22.03
N SER A 166 -7.24 -9.87 23.26
CA SER A 166 -8.62 -9.70 23.72
C SER A 166 -8.91 -8.31 24.29
N GLN A 167 -7.92 -7.42 24.35
CA GLN A 167 -8.13 -6.04 24.82
C GLN A 167 -8.82 -5.20 23.74
N ALA A 168 -9.63 -4.23 24.13
CA ALA A 168 -10.28 -3.31 23.20
C ALA A 168 -9.26 -2.41 22.49
N VAL A 169 -9.50 -2.09 21.21
CA VAL A 169 -8.57 -1.24 20.43
C VAL A 169 -8.52 0.20 20.95
N GLU A 170 -9.57 0.69 21.61
CA GLU A 170 -9.58 2.04 22.20
C GLU A 170 -8.54 2.24 23.30
N THR A 171 -8.13 1.17 24.00
CA THR A 171 -7.13 1.24 25.08
C THR A 171 -5.69 1.34 24.56
N LEU A 172 -5.49 1.18 23.26
CA LEU A 172 -4.17 1.25 22.63
C LEU A 172 -3.72 2.69 22.38
N SER A 173 -2.41 2.91 22.33
CA SER A 173 -1.84 4.17 21.83
C SER A 173 -2.14 4.36 20.34
N GLY A 174 -1.99 5.58 19.82
CA GLY A 174 -2.15 5.85 18.39
C GLY A 174 -1.25 4.97 17.51
N GLY A 175 0.02 4.83 17.88
CA GLY A 175 0.97 3.97 17.17
C GLY A 175 0.63 2.49 17.25
N GLN A 176 0.11 2.02 18.39
CA GLN A 176 -0.35 0.63 18.52
C GLN A 176 -1.59 0.36 17.65
N ARG A 177 -2.55 1.29 17.59
CA ARG A 177 -3.69 1.18 16.69
C ARG A 177 -3.27 1.13 15.23
N GLN A 178 -2.28 1.94 14.85
CA GLN A 178 -1.70 1.90 13.52
C GLN A 178 -1.04 0.56 13.23
N ALA A 179 -0.23 0.07 14.16
CA ALA A 179 0.42 -1.23 14.05
C ALA A 179 -0.60 -2.37 13.86
N VAL A 180 -1.73 -2.35 14.59
CA VAL A 180 -2.84 -3.31 14.39
C VAL A 180 -3.46 -3.18 12.99
N ALA A 181 -3.66 -1.97 12.49
CA ALA A 181 -4.23 -1.75 11.16
C ALA A 181 -3.30 -2.23 10.03
N VAL A 182 -2.00 -1.93 10.13
CA VAL A 182 -0.97 -2.43 9.20
C VAL A 182 -0.86 -3.94 9.31
N ALA A 183 -0.85 -4.50 10.53
CA ALA A 183 -0.84 -5.94 10.76
C ALA A 183 -2.05 -6.64 10.14
N ARG A 184 -3.23 -6.03 10.20
CA ARG A 184 -4.41 -6.54 9.50
C ARG A 184 -4.18 -6.60 8.00
N ALA A 185 -3.71 -5.51 7.40
CA ALA A 185 -3.48 -5.49 5.97
C ALA A 185 -2.39 -6.48 5.55
N ALA A 186 -1.36 -6.68 6.37
CA ALA A 186 -0.32 -7.67 6.15
C ALA A 186 -0.80 -9.12 6.30
N ALA A 187 -1.59 -9.42 7.33
CA ALA A 187 -2.05 -10.77 7.63
C ALA A 187 -2.97 -11.34 6.53
N PHE A 188 -3.67 -10.46 5.80
CA PHE A 188 -4.60 -10.85 4.74
C PHE A 188 -4.18 -10.39 3.34
N GLY A 189 -3.18 -9.52 3.25
CA GLY A 189 -2.58 -9.09 2.00
C GLY A 189 -1.76 -10.22 1.42
N SER A 190 -2.23 -10.82 0.33
CA SER A 190 -1.53 -11.94 -0.31
C SER A 190 -0.60 -11.50 -1.44
N LYS A 191 -0.75 -10.27 -1.96
CA LYS A 191 0.04 -9.76 -3.10
C LYS A 191 0.47 -8.31 -2.93
N VAL A 192 -0.49 -7.42 -2.64
CA VAL A 192 -0.27 -5.97 -2.59
C VAL A 192 -0.88 -5.40 -1.31
N VAL A 193 -0.12 -4.55 -0.63
CA VAL A 193 -0.59 -3.76 0.50
C VAL A 193 -0.44 -2.28 0.18
N ILE A 194 -1.53 -1.52 0.26
CA ILE A 194 -1.52 -0.06 0.08
C ILE A 194 -1.63 0.59 1.45
N LEU A 195 -0.70 1.47 1.78
CA LEU A 195 -0.63 2.20 3.05
C LEU A 195 -0.75 3.69 2.77
N ASP A 196 -1.89 4.27 3.14
CA ASP A 196 -2.18 5.69 2.93
C ASP A 196 -1.90 6.49 4.20
N GLU A 197 -0.80 7.25 4.19
CA GLU A 197 -0.32 8.07 5.29
C GLU A 197 -0.17 7.31 6.63
N PRO A 198 0.53 6.15 6.64
CA PRO A 198 0.50 5.25 7.79
C PRO A 198 1.23 5.80 9.02
N THR A 199 2.00 6.88 8.89
CA THR A 199 2.70 7.52 10.02
C THR A 199 2.09 8.86 10.39
N ALA A 200 0.94 9.23 9.81
CA ALA A 200 0.29 10.50 10.13
C ALA A 200 -0.08 10.56 11.61
N ALA A 201 0.19 11.72 12.23
CA ALA A 201 -0.11 11.99 13.65
C ALA A 201 0.58 11.05 14.66
N LEU A 202 1.64 10.34 14.27
CA LEU A 202 2.46 9.52 15.17
C LEU A 202 3.70 10.29 15.65
N GLY A 203 4.16 9.97 16.87
CA GLY A 203 5.46 10.40 17.36
C GLY A 203 6.61 9.72 16.62
N VAL A 204 7.84 10.17 16.87
CA VAL A 204 9.06 9.64 16.21
C VAL A 204 9.23 8.15 16.49
N LYS A 205 9.05 7.73 17.75
CA LYS A 205 9.20 6.32 18.15
C LYS A 205 8.14 5.44 17.48
N GLU A 206 6.89 5.89 17.45
CA GLU A 206 5.78 5.16 16.85
C GLU A 206 5.91 5.08 15.33
N SER A 207 6.35 6.16 14.68
CA SER A 207 6.63 6.17 13.26
C SER A 207 7.73 5.16 12.89
N GLY A 208 8.83 5.13 13.65
CA GLY A 208 9.91 4.16 13.45
C GLY A 208 9.42 2.71 13.49
N MET A 209 8.56 2.36 14.46
CA MET A 209 7.97 1.01 14.54
C MET A 209 7.16 0.64 13.29
N VAL A 210 6.40 1.60 12.73
CA VAL A 210 5.62 1.38 11.49
C VAL A 210 6.54 1.23 10.29
N LEU A 211 7.58 2.06 10.18
CA LEU A 211 8.56 1.98 9.09
C LEU A 211 9.34 0.66 9.11
N ASP A 212 9.75 0.19 10.29
CA ASP A 212 10.42 -1.10 10.43
C ASP A 212 9.50 -2.26 10.05
N MET A 213 8.21 -2.19 10.39
CA MET A 213 7.22 -3.16 9.95
C MET A 213 7.07 -3.18 8.42
N ILE A 214 7.04 -2.00 7.77
CA ILE A 214 7.00 -1.90 6.31
C ILE A 214 8.21 -2.59 5.68
N LYS A 215 9.42 -2.36 6.21
CA LYS A 215 10.64 -3.04 5.75
C LYS A 215 10.54 -4.55 5.91
N GLN A 216 10.07 -5.04 7.08
CA GLN A 216 9.91 -6.48 7.32
C GLN A 216 8.89 -7.14 6.38
N LEU A 217 7.79 -6.45 6.07
CA LEU A 217 6.78 -6.95 5.13
C LEU A 217 7.34 -7.07 3.71
N ARG A 218 8.07 -6.04 3.27
CA ARG A 218 8.79 -6.05 2.00
C ARG A 218 9.79 -7.20 1.94
N ASP A 219 10.58 -7.41 2.99
CA ASP A 219 11.60 -8.46 3.04
C ASP A 219 10.99 -9.88 3.06
N LYS A 220 9.73 -10.01 3.46
CA LYS A 220 8.92 -11.24 3.31
C LYS A 220 8.31 -11.41 1.91
N GLY A 221 8.59 -10.51 0.98
CA GLY A 221 8.14 -10.55 -0.41
C GLY A 221 6.80 -9.86 -0.69
N LEU A 222 6.23 -9.14 0.28
CA LEU A 222 5.02 -8.35 0.03
C LEU A 222 5.34 -7.07 -0.74
N SER A 223 4.50 -6.76 -1.72
CA SER A 223 4.63 -5.55 -2.53
C SER A 223 3.79 -4.45 -1.91
N ILE A 224 4.36 -3.27 -1.72
CA ILE A 224 3.78 -2.21 -0.91
C ILE A 224 3.68 -0.92 -1.72
N ILE A 225 2.50 -0.31 -1.75
CA ILE A 225 2.34 1.08 -2.18
C ILE A 225 2.25 1.94 -0.93
N LEU A 226 3.20 2.84 -0.73
CA LEU A 226 3.22 3.77 0.39
C LEU A 226 2.88 5.18 -0.07
N ILE A 227 1.80 5.75 0.43
CA ILE A 227 1.49 7.17 0.21
C ILE A 227 1.92 7.93 1.44
N SER A 228 2.81 8.90 1.25
CA SER A 228 3.17 9.81 2.33
C SER A 228 3.61 11.18 1.83
N HIS A 229 3.31 12.22 2.61
CA HIS A 229 3.91 13.54 2.50
C HIS A 229 5.13 13.75 3.41
N ASN A 230 5.50 12.75 4.23
CA ASN A 230 6.70 12.81 5.07
C ASN A 230 7.92 12.28 4.28
N MET A 231 8.69 13.19 3.69
CA MET A 231 9.82 12.83 2.82
C MET A 231 10.92 12.03 3.54
N PRO A 232 11.32 12.36 4.78
CA PRO A 232 12.24 11.50 5.54
C PRO A 232 11.80 10.04 5.61
N HIS A 233 10.52 9.79 5.92
CA HIS A 233 9.97 8.43 6.01
C HIS A 233 9.98 7.74 4.64
N VAL A 234 9.66 8.47 3.56
CA VAL A 234 9.68 7.94 2.19
C VAL A 234 11.09 7.49 1.80
N TRP A 235 12.10 8.34 1.97
CA TRP A 235 13.49 7.99 1.61
C TRP A 235 14.07 6.87 2.49
N GLU A 236 13.53 6.66 3.69
CA GLU A 236 13.98 5.59 4.58
C GLU A 236 13.51 4.19 4.13
N VAL A 237 12.34 4.08 3.51
CA VAL A 237 11.70 2.77 3.23
C VAL A 237 11.46 2.46 1.76
N ALA A 238 11.37 3.47 0.90
CA ALA A 238 11.00 3.30 -0.50
C ALA A 238 12.15 2.71 -1.32
N ASP A 239 11.80 1.82 -2.25
CA ASP A 239 12.71 1.37 -3.30
C ASP A 239 12.62 2.29 -4.52
N ARG A 240 11.40 2.68 -4.88
CA ARG A 240 11.10 3.65 -5.93
C ARG A 240 10.07 4.66 -5.44
N ILE A 241 10.12 5.85 -6.03
CA ILE A 241 9.25 6.97 -5.69
C ILE A 241 8.55 7.41 -6.97
N HIS A 242 7.26 7.13 -7.07
CA HIS A 242 6.36 7.69 -8.06
C HIS A 242 5.94 9.09 -7.62
N ILE A 243 6.24 10.08 -8.45
CA ILE A 243 5.87 11.47 -8.20
C ILE A 243 4.64 11.81 -9.05
N GLN A 244 3.53 12.04 -8.37
CA GLN A 244 2.28 12.44 -8.99
C GLN A 244 2.11 13.96 -8.91
N ARG A 245 1.64 14.57 -10.01
CA ARG A 245 1.41 16.03 -10.09
C ARG A 245 0.26 16.33 -11.05
N LEU A 246 -0.69 17.14 -10.61
CA LEU A 246 -1.85 17.59 -11.41
C LEU A 246 -2.60 16.44 -12.09
N GLY A 247 -2.82 15.32 -11.39
CA GLY A 247 -3.52 14.15 -11.93
C GLY A 247 -2.67 13.25 -12.82
N GLY A 248 -1.45 13.65 -13.21
CA GLY A 248 -0.53 12.86 -14.04
C GLY A 248 0.71 12.37 -13.28
N ARG A 249 1.53 11.55 -13.95
CA ARG A 249 2.86 11.12 -13.46
C ARG A 249 3.91 12.14 -13.87
N ALA A 250 4.49 12.86 -12.90
CA ALA A 250 5.62 13.75 -13.15
C ALA A 250 6.92 12.97 -13.42
N GLY A 251 7.04 11.78 -12.82
CA GLY A 251 8.07 10.81 -13.12
C GLY A 251 8.22 9.79 -11.99
N VAL A 252 9.26 8.98 -12.09
CA VAL A 252 9.61 8.00 -11.07
C VAL A 252 11.12 8.09 -10.85
N ILE A 253 11.54 8.12 -9.59
CA ILE A 253 12.93 8.23 -9.14
C ILE A 253 13.23 7.14 -8.10
N THR A 254 14.48 7.04 -7.68
CA THR A 254 14.92 6.20 -6.54
C THR A 254 15.61 7.08 -5.48
N PRO A 255 15.59 6.69 -4.19
CA PRO A 255 16.37 7.38 -3.16
C PRO A 255 17.87 7.44 -3.42
N GLN A 256 18.40 6.55 -4.27
CA GLN A 256 19.81 6.52 -4.66
C GLN A 256 20.12 7.52 -5.79
N SER A 257 19.17 7.73 -6.70
CA SER A 257 19.32 8.64 -7.83
C SER A 257 19.12 10.12 -7.48
N HIS A 258 18.27 10.40 -6.48
CA HIS A 258 17.82 11.75 -6.17
C HIS A 258 17.67 11.95 -4.67
N ASP A 259 18.07 13.11 -4.17
CA ASP A 259 17.86 13.48 -2.78
C ASP A 259 16.40 13.94 -2.51
N MET A 260 16.07 14.12 -1.22
CA MET A 260 14.74 14.57 -0.80
C MET A 260 14.37 15.93 -1.38
N GLY A 261 15.33 16.85 -1.47
CA GLY A 261 15.12 18.21 -1.99
C GLY A 261 14.76 18.19 -3.46
N GLU A 262 15.44 17.36 -4.25
CA GLU A 262 15.15 17.17 -5.67
C GLU A 262 13.78 16.54 -5.89
N GLY A 263 13.42 15.53 -5.09
CA GLY A 263 12.08 14.95 -5.13
C GLY A 263 10.97 15.97 -4.86
N VAL A 264 11.18 16.85 -3.88
CA VAL A 264 10.26 17.98 -3.59
C VAL A 264 10.23 18.99 -4.74
N ALA A 265 11.38 19.29 -5.36
CA ALA A 265 11.45 20.18 -6.51
C ALA A 265 10.68 19.61 -7.72
N ILE A 266 10.75 18.30 -7.97
CA ILE A 266 9.99 17.64 -9.03
C ILE A 266 8.49 17.64 -8.71
N MET A 267 8.14 17.32 -7.45
CA MET A 267 6.77 17.31 -6.96
C MET A 267 6.07 18.67 -7.12
N THR A 268 6.76 19.75 -6.77
CA THR A 268 6.25 21.14 -6.90
C THR A 268 6.37 21.69 -8.32
N GLY A 269 7.17 21.07 -9.17
CA GLY A 269 7.44 21.51 -10.54
C GLY A 269 8.52 22.58 -10.68
N ALA A 270 9.27 22.86 -9.62
CA ALA A 270 10.50 23.64 -9.66
C ALA A 270 11.61 22.94 -10.47
N LYS A 271 11.62 21.61 -10.52
CA LYS A 271 12.47 20.77 -11.39
C LYS A 271 11.60 19.90 -12.28
N ARG A 272 12.07 19.59 -13.49
CA ARG A 272 11.48 18.57 -14.37
C ARG A 272 12.53 17.50 -14.61
N LEU A 273 12.09 16.25 -14.61
CA LEU A 273 12.93 15.15 -15.05
C LEU A 273 13.13 15.27 -16.55
N THR A 274 14.37 15.10 -16.98
CA THR A 274 14.80 15.15 -18.37
C THR A 274 15.16 13.74 -18.83
N PRO A 275 15.11 13.46 -20.15
CA PRO A 275 15.52 12.15 -20.68
C PRO A 275 16.94 11.73 -20.30
N GLU A 276 17.84 12.68 -19.99
CA GLU A 276 19.20 12.42 -19.54
C GLU A 276 19.26 11.83 -18.12
N ASP A 277 18.26 12.10 -17.28
CA ASP A 277 18.17 11.52 -15.93
C ASP A 277 17.84 10.01 -15.98
N ALA A 278 17.47 9.45 -17.13
CA ALA A 278 17.17 8.01 -17.30
C ALA A 278 18.38 7.12 -17.63
N ALA A 279 19.59 7.68 -17.64
CA ALA A 279 20.83 7.01 -18.03
C ALA A 279 21.57 6.34 -16.86
#